data_AF-A0A3M7LVA6-F1
#
_entry.id   AF-A0A3M7LVA6-F1
#
_cell.length_a   1.000
_cell.length_b   1.000
_cell.length_c   1.000
_cell.angle_alpha   90.00
_cell.angle_beta   90.00
_cell.angle_gamma   90.00
#
_symmetry.space_group_name_H-M   'P 1'
#
loop_
_entity.id
_entity.type
_entity.pdbx_description
1 polymer ?
#
loop_
_entity_poly.entity_id
_entity_poly.type
_entity_poly.pdbx_seq_one_letter_code
_entity_poly.pdbx_strand_id
1 'polypeptide(L)'
;MDFARTVLDIPAPKVLSWSGEAENSVESEYILMEEVTGDKLSDVWFQMELDDKLKVVNDVVDLQRKFTSVAFNRYGNLYFAKDAYPGCVKVEITGDLSQSSKDMTNNRFVIGPVVDPTFWLQERASMNIDRGPSQRTPAAHIALYKQFLAVSEYILPRGNQFRATLMHPNYHTDHIYVQKGRITGLVDWHGAWIAPLFLQAECPNLVRYTGELMLEFPEGYSALDDADRLRIRTQAERSILLRVYQTALEKTNPVLHAASQVPQARVRDQIVSFSKYSWDDGILLFRQALIWVARHWDEYNTNIPCPIGFTPEEFAAHLRDGQGFNESQEFWDEIREEWMQPDGWIWNDLYEPTMEYLRVHRKDLLATSTGSELVMMEKILRWIDTKPE
;
A
#
# COMPACT_ATOMS: atom_id res chain seq x y z
N MET A 1 8.20 -15.14 5.21
CA MET A 1 7.34 -16.34 5.03
C MET A 1 7.51 -17.36 6.15
N ASP A 2 8.66 -18.03 6.30
CA ASP A 2 8.80 -19.14 7.27
C ASP A 2 8.49 -18.76 8.73
N PHE A 3 8.96 -17.59 9.19
CA PHE A 3 8.60 -17.05 10.50
C PHE A 3 7.08 -16.88 10.66
N ALA A 4 6.41 -16.25 9.69
CA ALA A 4 4.97 -16.03 9.75
C ALA A 4 4.20 -17.36 9.82
N ARG A 5 4.59 -18.35 9.01
CA ARG A 5 3.95 -19.68 9.00
C ARG A 5 4.22 -20.47 10.28
N THR A 6 5.46 -20.56 10.72
CA THR A 6 5.87 -21.50 11.78
C THR A 6 5.80 -20.92 13.19
N VAL A 7 5.92 -19.60 13.33
CA VAL A 7 5.89 -18.91 14.64
C VAL A 7 4.53 -18.26 14.90
N LEU A 8 3.96 -17.58 13.89
CA LEU A 8 2.71 -16.83 14.05
C LEU A 8 1.46 -17.59 13.58
N ASP A 9 1.62 -18.79 13.01
CA ASP A 9 0.52 -19.57 12.44
C ASP A 9 -0.27 -18.76 11.38
N ILE A 10 0.45 -18.00 10.55
CA ILE A 10 -0.12 -17.24 9.43
C ILE A 10 -0.10 -18.13 8.19
N PRO A 11 -1.18 -18.18 7.39
CA PRO A 11 -1.22 -18.99 6.18
C PRO A 11 -0.33 -18.36 5.11
N ALA A 12 0.96 -18.65 5.14
CA ALA A 12 1.92 -18.31 4.09
C ALA A 12 2.33 -19.57 3.32
N PRO A 13 2.67 -19.49 2.03
CA PRO A 13 3.25 -20.60 1.28
C PRO A 13 4.44 -21.21 2.02
N LYS A 14 4.50 -22.54 2.05
CA LYS A 14 5.68 -23.23 2.57
C LYS A 14 6.78 -23.15 1.52
N VAL A 15 7.93 -22.61 1.89
CA VAL A 15 9.13 -22.62 1.04
C VAL A 15 9.68 -24.05 0.99
N LEU A 16 9.83 -24.58 -0.22
CA LEU A 16 10.33 -25.93 -0.51
C LEU A 16 11.83 -25.91 -0.81
N SER A 17 12.29 -24.92 -1.57
CA SER A 17 13.70 -24.68 -1.88
C SER A 17 13.91 -23.22 -2.23
N TRP A 18 15.12 -22.70 -2.08
CA TRP A 18 15.48 -21.36 -2.53
C TRP A 18 17.00 -21.27 -2.74
N SER A 19 17.43 -20.34 -3.60
CA SER A 19 18.82 -19.92 -3.73
C SER A 19 18.86 -18.39 -3.80
N GLY A 20 19.70 -17.78 -2.96
CA GLY A 20 19.98 -16.34 -3.00
C GLY A 20 21.19 -15.98 -3.87
N GLU A 21 21.83 -16.97 -4.48
CA GLU A 21 23.01 -16.81 -5.33
C GLU A 21 22.69 -17.29 -6.75
N ALA A 22 23.27 -16.64 -7.75
CA ALA A 22 23.14 -17.03 -9.16
C ALA A 22 24.00 -18.25 -9.51
N GLU A 23 25.01 -18.63 -8.71
CA GLU A 23 25.80 -19.86 -8.90
C GLU A 23 25.03 -21.13 -8.51
N ASN A 24 23.93 -21.40 -9.21
CA ASN A 24 23.14 -22.62 -9.09
C ASN A 24 22.71 -23.11 -10.49
N SER A 25 22.08 -24.28 -10.57
CA SER A 25 21.70 -24.89 -11.86
C SER A 25 20.68 -24.10 -12.69
N VAL A 26 19.99 -23.14 -12.08
CA VAL A 26 19.03 -22.22 -12.74
C VAL A 26 19.73 -20.94 -13.22
N GLU A 27 20.99 -20.71 -12.81
CA GLU A 27 21.79 -19.53 -13.17
C GLU A 27 21.15 -18.19 -12.74
N SER A 28 20.25 -18.25 -11.76
CA SER A 28 19.50 -17.10 -11.22
C SER A 28 19.03 -17.42 -9.80
N GLU A 29 18.83 -16.38 -8.99
CA GLU A 29 18.17 -16.50 -7.68
C GLU A 29 16.74 -17.01 -7.83
N TYR A 30 16.26 -17.81 -6.89
CA TYR A 30 14.92 -18.38 -6.96
C TYR A 30 14.34 -18.73 -5.59
N ILE A 31 13.01 -18.84 -5.54
CA ILE A 31 12.26 -19.46 -4.44
C ILE A 31 11.24 -20.41 -5.06
N LEU A 32 11.25 -21.67 -4.61
CA LEU A 32 10.23 -22.67 -4.87
C LEU A 32 9.37 -22.83 -3.62
N MET A 33 8.05 -22.81 -3.79
CA MET A 33 7.10 -22.88 -2.67
C MET A 33 5.86 -23.69 -3.05
N GLU A 34 5.12 -24.14 -2.04
CA GLU A 34 3.81 -24.76 -2.25
C GLU A 34 2.85 -23.77 -2.90
N GLU A 35 2.04 -24.26 -3.83
CA GLU A 35 0.91 -23.51 -4.39
C GLU A 35 -0.13 -23.25 -3.31
N VAL A 36 -0.68 -22.03 -3.28
CA VAL A 36 -1.72 -21.66 -2.33
C VAL A 36 -3.06 -22.23 -2.79
N THR A 37 -3.75 -22.91 -1.89
CA THR A 37 -5.09 -23.46 -2.16
C THR A 37 -6.18 -22.40 -2.03
N GLY A 38 -7.18 -22.44 -2.90
CA GLY A 38 -8.33 -21.53 -2.87
C GLY A 38 -8.34 -20.59 -4.07
N ASP A 39 -9.35 -19.72 -4.11
CA ASP A 39 -9.50 -18.73 -5.17
C ASP A 39 -8.79 -17.44 -4.77
N LYS A 40 -8.18 -16.76 -5.75
CA LYS A 40 -7.59 -15.44 -5.54
C LYS A 40 -8.73 -14.46 -5.20
N LEU A 41 -8.58 -13.68 -4.14
CA LEU A 41 -9.67 -12.86 -3.61
C LEU A 41 -10.15 -11.82 -4.63
N SER A 42 -9.25 -11.25 -5.44
CA SER A 42 -9.60 -10.34 -6.56
C SER A 42 -10.66 -10.91 -7.50
N ASP A 43 -10.57 -12.21 -7.79
CA ASP A 43 -11.36 -12.87 -8.82
C ASP A 43 -12.80 -13.13 -8.35
N VAL A 44 -12.98 -13.26 -7.03
CA VAL A 44 -14.26 -13.62 -6.42
C VAL A 44 -14.90 -12.49 -5.62
N TRP A 45 -14.14 -11.48 -5.16
CA TRP A 45 -14.60 -10.48 -4.19
C TRP A 45 -15.92 -9.82 -4.57
N PHE A 46 -16.09 -9.38 -5.81
CA PHE A 46 -17.31 -8.68 -6.24
C PHE A 46 -18.55 -9.56 -6.25
N GLN A 47 -18.38 -10.87 -6.45
CA GLN A 47 -19.45 -11.86 -6.49
C GLN A 47 -19.72 -12.48 -5.12
N MET A 48 -18.86 -12.24 -4.13
CA MET A 48 -19.05 -12.75 -2.77
C MET A 48 -20.23 -12.06 -2.09
N GLU A 49 -21.04 -12.86 -1.40
CA GLU A 49 -22.06 -12.37 -0.49
C GLU A 49 -21.43 -11.63 0.69
N LEU A 50 -22.17 -10.66 1.26
CA LEU A 50 -21.71 -9.85 2.37
C LEU A 50 -21.22 -10.71 3.56
N ASP A 51 -21.92 -11.80 3.88
CA ASP A 51 -21.53 -12.69 4.98
C ASP A 51 -20.14 -13.31 4.78
N ASP A 52 -19.75 -13.64 3.55
CA ASP A 52 -18.42 -14.17 3.26
C ASP A 52 -17.37 -13.06 3.25
N LYS A 53 -17.69 -11.87 2.73
CA LYS A 53 -16.81 -10.69 2.85
C LYS A 53 -16.53 -10.35 4.32
N LEU A 54 -17.54 -10.42 5.18
CA LEU A 54 -17.40 -10.19 6.62
C LEU A 54 -16.49 -11.23 7.29
N LYS A 55 -16.52 -12.50 6.88
CA LYS A 55 -15.58 -13.52 7.37
C LYS A 55 -14.15 -13.17 6.97
N VAL A 56 -13.92 -12.77 5.72
CA VAL A 56 -12.60 -12.32 5.25
C VAL A 56 -12.10 -11.11 6.04
N VAL A 57 -12.96 -10.11 6.28
CA VAL A 57 -12.59 -8.93 7.09
C VAL A 57 -12.16 -9.33 8.50
N ASN A 58 -12.89 -10.25 9.15
CA ASN A 58 -12.50 -10.75 10.47
C ASN A 58 -11.17 -11.53 10.43
N ASP A 59 -10.96 -12.37 9.41
CA ASP A 59 -9.69 -13.09 9.23
C ASP A 59 -8.52 -12.11 9.05
N VAL A 60 -8.69 -11.00 8.31
CA VAL A 60 -7.66 -9.94 8.17
C VAL A 60 -7.31 -9.33 9.52
N VAL A 61 -8.30 -8.99 10.34
CA VAL A 61 -8.09 -8.43 11.67
C VAL A 61 -7.37 -9.44 12.58
N ASP A 62 -7.74 -10.72 12.50
CA ASP A 62 -7.08 -11.79 13.25
C ASP A 62 -5.61 -11.98 12.82
N LEU A 63 -5.31 -11.87 11.53
CA LEU A 63 -3.94 -11.92 11.00
C LEU A 63 -3.11 -10.73 11.46
N GLN A 64 -3.68 -9.52 11.39
CA GLN A 64 -3.05 -8.32 11.93
C GLN A 64 -2.80 -8.42 13.44
N ARG A 65 -3.71 -9.03 14.20
CA ARG A 65 -3.53 -9.32 15.63
C ARG A 65 -2.38 -10.29 15.87
N LYS A 66 -2.27 -11.35 15.05
CA LYS A 66 -1.14 -12.30 15.12
C LYS A 66 0.20 -11.58 14.93
N PHE A 67 0.31 -10.68 13.95
CA PHE A 67 1.52 -9.88 13.76
C PHE A 67 1.82 -8.94 14.94
N THR A 68 0.85 -8.17 15.41
CA THR A 68 1.07 -7.22 16.52
C THR A 68 1.19 -7.89 17.88
N SER A 69 0.86 -9.18 18.02
CA SER A 69 1.09 -9.96 19.24
C SER A 69 2.57 -10.07 19.62
N VAL A 70 3.48 -9.85 18.65
CA VAL A 70 4.94 -9.96 18.82
C VAL A 70 5.63 -8.62 18.62
N ALA A 71 6.70 -8.37 19.39
CA ALA A 71 7.62 -7.26 19.18
C ALA A 71 9.03 -7.81 19.05
N PHE A 72 9.81 -7.23 18.16
CA PHE A 72 11.22 -7.55 18.00
C PHE A 72 12.10 -6.56 18.77
N ASN A 73 13.34 -6.95 19.04
CA ASN A 73 14.35 -6.10 19.66
C ASN A 73 15.00 -5.09 18.70
N ARG A 74 14.78 -5.22 17.38
CA ARG A 74 15.39 -4.34 16.38
C ARG A 74 14.56 -4.24 15.10
N TYR A 75 14.68 -3.13 14.38
CA TYR A 75 14.22 -3.01 13.00
C TYR A 75 15.19 -3.69 12.02
N GLY A 76 14.67 -4.24 10.93
CA GLY A 76 15.49 -4.96 9.94
C GLY A 76 14.73 -6.09 9.25
N ASN A 77 15.45 -6.87 8.44
CA ASN A 77 14.91 -8.09 7.84
C ASN A 77 15.31 -9.32 8.65
N LEU A 78 14.45 -10.34 8.62
CA LEU A 78 14.75 -11.65 9.21
C LEU A 78 15.55 -12.49 8.23
N TYR A 79 16.63 -13.08 8.74
CA TYR A 79 17.46 -14.07 8.03
C TYR A 79 17.53 -15.34 8.87
N PHE A 80 17.86 -16.47 8.24
CA PHE A 80 18.16 -17.67 8.99
C PHE A 80 19.50 -17.52 9.72
N ALA A 81 19.55 -17.98 10.98
CA ALA A 81 20.75 -17.87 11.81
C ALA A 81 21.96 -18.60 11.22
N LYS A 82 21.73 -19.69 10.48
CA LYS A 82 22.78 -20.43 9.75
C LYS A 82 23.41 -19.64 8.60
N ASP A 83 22.69 -18.67 8.05
CA ASP A 83 23.10 -17.84 6.91
C ASP A 83 23.46 -16.42 7.38
N ALA A 84 23.78 -16.26 8.67
CA ALA A 84 24.11 -14.97 9.28
C ALA A 84 25.44 -14.42 8.74
N TYR A 85 25.49 -13.10 8.54
CA TYR A 85 26.66 -12.36 8.06
C TYR A 85 27.01 -11.21 9.02
N PRO A 86 28.20 -10.59 8.89
CA PRO A 86 28.61 -9.50 9.77
C PRO A 86 27.58 -8.35 9.78
N GLY A 87 27.11 -7.97 10.96
CA GLY A 87 26.09 -6.93 11.16
C GLY A 87 24.72 -7.48 11.58
N CYS A 88 24.46 -8.78 11.39
CA CYS A 88 23.28 -9.43 11.94
C CYS A 88 23.31 -9.47 13.48
N VAL A 89 22.13 -9.36 14.10
CA VAL A 89 21.95 -9.49 15.54
C VAL A 89 20.98 -10.60 15.89
N LYS A 90 21.16 -11.16 17.08
CA LYS A 90 20.29 -12.17 17.63
C LYS A 90 18.86 -11.64 17.76
N VAL A 91 17.88 -12.41 17.27
CA VAL A 91 16.47 -12.07 17.39
C VAL A 91 16.02 -12.31 18.82
N GLU A 92 15.44 -11.29 19.45
CA GLU A 92 14.68 -11.45 20.69
C GLU A 92 13.27 -10.94 20.45
N ILE A 93 12.30 -11.78 20.78
CA ILE A 93 10.89 -11.44 20.65
C ILE A 93 10.20 -11.36 22.01
N THR A 94 9.36 -10.36 22.16
CA THR A 94 8.46 -10.19 23.31
C THR A 94 7.02 -10.30 22.87
N GLY A 95 6.11 -10.58 23.80
CA GLY A 95 4.69 -10.71 23.51
C GLY A 95 4.10 -12.08 23.85
N ASP A 96 2.91 -12.32 23.31
CA ASP A 96 1.99 -13.40 23.72
C ASP A 96 2.26 -14.71 22.95
N LEU A 97 3.51 -15.15 23.01
CA LEU A 97 3.95 -16.43 22.48
C LEU A 97 4.49 -17.34 23.59
N SER A 98 4.31 -18.64 23.41
CA SER A 98 4.90 -19.65 24.29
C SER A 98 6.42 -19.56 24.32
N GLN A 99 7.03 -19.99 25.43
CA GLN A 99 8.49 -19.98 25.55
C GLN A 99 9.16 -20.82 24.45
N SER A 100 8.55 -21.94 24.05
CA SER A 100 9.05 -22.77 22.95
C SER A 100 9.11 -22.02 21.61
N SER A 101 8.10 -21.20 21.29
CA SER A 101 8.08 -20.39 20.06
C SER A 101 9.12 -19.27 20.11
N LYS A 102 9.35 -18.68 21.30
CA LYS A 102 10.40 -17.68 21.53
C LYS A 102 11.79 -18.29 21.35
N ASP A 103 12.04 -19.45 21.95
CA ASP A 103 13.31 -20.17 21.84
C ASP A 103 13.57 -20.63 20.40
N MET A 104 12.55 -21.15 19.72
CA MET A 104 12.61 -21.54 18.31
C MET A 104 12.96 -20.34 17.42
N THR A 105 12.32 -19.20 17.64
CA THR A 105 12.62 -17.97 16.89
C THR A 105 14.07 -17.56 17.09
N ASN A 106 14.51 -17.52 18.35
CA ASN A 106 15.85 -17.07 18.72
C ASN A 106 16.96 -17.97 18.12
N ASN A 107 16.70 -19.27 18.04
CA ASN A 107 17.66 -20.23 17.48
C ASN A 107 17.67 -20.25 15.95
N ARG A 108 16.54 -19.94 15.29
CA ARG A 108 16.40 -20.09 13.84
C ARG A 108 16.64 -18.80 13.07
N PHE A 109 16.47 -17.63 13.69
CA PHE A 109 16.49 -16.35 12.98
C PHE A 109 17.46 -15.33 13.60
N VAL A 110 17.98 -14.45 12.75
CA VAL A 110 18.73 -13.25 13.10
C VAL A 110 18.11 -12.03 12.39
N ILE A 111 18.30 -10.83 12.94
CA ILE A 111 17.89 -9.57 12.31
C ILE A 111 19.11 -8.95 11.64
N GLY A 112 19.06 -8.83 10.32
CA GLY A 112 20.07 -8.11 9.53
C GLY A 112 19.58 -6.74 9.08
N PRO A 113 20.43 -5.99 8.36
CA PRO A 113 20.05 -4.76 7.67
C PRO A 113 18.76 -4.88 6.86
N VAL A 114 18.07 -3.74 6.70
CA VAL A 114 16.88 -3.64 5.86
C VAL A 114 17.27 -3.87 4.41
N VAL A 115 16.56 -4.78 3.75
CA VAL A 115 16.62 -4.98 2.30
C VAL A 115 15.34 -4.41 1.74
N ASP A 116 15.44 -3.16 1.30
CA ASP A 116 14.38 -2.43 0.61
C ASP A 116 14.84 -2.25 -0.85
N PRO A 117 14.01 -2.58 -1.85
CA PRO A 117 14.36 -2.39 -3.26
C PRO A 117 14.87 -0.99 -3.59
N THR A 118 14.44 0.04 -2.84
CA THR A 118 14.90 1.42 -2.99
C THR A 118 16.42 1.59 -2.89
N PHE A 119 17.11 0.75 -2.11
CA PHE A 119 18.57 0.79 -2.00
C PHE A 119 19.29 0.28 -3.25
N TRP A 120 18.58 -0.42 -4.13
CA TRP A 120 19.10 -1.08 -5.33
C TRP A 120 18.68 -0.37 -6.61
N LEU A 121 18.00 0.77 -6.52
CA LEU A 121 17.54 1.55 -7.68
C LEU A 121 18.61 2.44 -8.31
N GLN A 122 19.90 2.31 -7.94
CA GLN A 122 20.97 3.17 -8.48
C GLN A 122 21.03 3.15 -10.02
N GLU A 123 20.71 2.01 -10.65
CA GLU A 123 20.69 1.89 -12.11
C GLU A 123 19.57 2.75 -12.74
N ARG A 124 18.45 2.98 -12.05
CA ARG A 124 17.37 3.86 -12.53
C ARG A 124 17.80 5.32 -12.68
N ALA A 125 18.76 5.77 -11.86
CA ALA A 125 19.34 7.09 -12.00
C ALA A 125 20.04 7.29 -13.37
N SER A 126 20.49 6.20 -14.01
CA SER A 126 21.10 6.21 -15.35
C SER A 126 20.10 6.02 -16.49
N MET A 127 18.85 5.64 -16.20
CA MET A 127 17.83 5.43 -17.22
C MET A 127 17.34 6.76 -17.80
N ASN A 128 17.21 6.80 -19.14
CA ASN A 128 16.67 7.93 -19.89
C ASN A 128 15.13 8.01 -19.79
N ILE A 129 14.64 8.31 -18.59
CA ILE A 129 13.24 8.50 -18.27
C ILE A 129 12.96 10.01 -18.23
N ASP A 130 11.93 10.45 -18.95
CA ASP A 130 11.46 11.84 -18.85
C ASP A 130 10.80 12.04 -17.49
N ARG A 131 11.44 12.86 -16.66
CA ARG A 131 11.04 13.19 -15.29
C ARG A 131 10.26 14.52 -15.25
N GLY A 132 9.91 15.09 -16.39
CA GLY A 132 9.22 16.38 -16.48
C GLY A 132 10.12 17.58 -16.10
N PRO A 133 9.66 18.83 -16.33
CA PRO A 133 10.48 20.03 -16.16
C PRO A 133 10.84 20.34 -14.69
N SER A 134 9.97 20.00 -13.75
CA SER A 134 10.08 20.34 -12.32
C SER A 134 11.01 19.46 -11.50
N GLN A 135 11.45 18.33 -12.08
CA GLN A 135 12.35 17.36 -11.46
C GLN A 135 13.81 17.52 -11.91
N ARG A 136 14.11 18.49 -12.78
CA ARG A 136 15.37 18.57 -13.55
C ARG A 136 16.60 19.05 -12.77
N THR A 137 16.52 19.29 -11.46
CA THR A 137 17.71 19.68 -10.69
C THR A 137 17.80 18.93 -9.36
N PRO A 138 18.95 18.31 -9.03
CA PRO A 138 19.21 17.79 -7.68
C PRO A 138 18.95 18.83 -6.58
N ALA A 139 19.14 20.11 -6.88
CA ALA A 139 18.87 21.22 -5.97
C ALA A 139 17.41 21.26 -5.47
N ALA A 140 16.43 20.98 -6.35
CA ALA A 140 15.02 20.96 -5.97
C ALA A 140 14.72 19.83 -4.96
N HIS A 141 15.29 18.64 -5.17
CA HIS A 141 15.14 17.51 -4.24
C HIS A 141 15.83 17.80 -2.91
N ILE A 142 17.08 18.30 -2.96
CA ILE A 142 17.84 18.67 -1.75
C ILE A 142 17.07 19.71 -0.92
N ALA A 143 16.42 20.68 -1.55
CA ALA A 143 15.60 21.67 -0.85
C ALA A 143 14.45 21.02 -0.07
N LEU A 144 13.73 20.07 -0.67
CA LEU A 144 12.67 19.32 0.02
C LEU A 144 13.21 18.40 1.12
N TYR A 145 14.35 17.73 0.91
CA TYR A 145 14.97 16.92 1.96
C TYR A 145 15.40 17.78 3.16
N LYS A 146 15.90 19.01 2.94
CA LYS A 146 16.19 19.94 4.03
C LYS A 146 14.93 20.32 4.81
N GLN A 147 13.82 20.55 4.12
CA GLN A 147 12.52 20.77 4.79
C GLN A 147 12.06 19.54 5.57
N PHE A 148 12.18 18.35 4.98
CA PHE A 148 11.83 17.10 5.65
C PHE A 148 12.65 16.87 6.92
N LEU A 149 13.97 17.09 6.87
CA LEU A 149 14.85 17.02 8.04
C LEU A 149 14.46 18.04 9.12
N ALA A 150 13.96 19.22 8.75
CA ALA A 150 13.51 20.22 9.70
C ALA A 150 12.23 19.82 10.45
N VAL A 151 11.37 18.98 9.85
CA VAL A 151 10.13 18.49 10.48
C VAL A 151 10.23 17.08 11.04
N SER A 152 11.26 16.30 10.67
CA SER A 152 11.29 14.85 10.86
C SER A 152 11.13 14.42 12.32
N GLU A 153 11.76 15.11 13.28
CA GLU A 153 11.66 14.75 14.70
C GLU A 153 10.27 15.04 15.30
N TYR A 154 9.51 15.95 14.70
CA TYR A 154 8.21 16.41 15.19
C TYR A 154 7.04 15.61 14.61
N ILE A 155 7.20 15.10 13.39
CA ILE A 155 6.18 14.30 12.71
C ILE A 155 6.27 12.81 13.06
N LEU A 156 7.13 12.42 13.99
CA LEU A 156 7.12 11.07 14.53
C LEU A 156 6.08 10.96 15.67
N PRO A 157 5.33 9.85 15.78
CA PRO A 157 4.48 9.61 16.93
C PRO A 157 5.32 9.38 18.20
N ARG A 158 4.69 9.17 19.35
CA ARG A 158 5.39 8.87 20.62
C ARG A 158 4.93 7.53 21.21
N GLY A 159 5.76 6.96 22.08
CA GLY A 159 5.42 5.78 22.87
C GLY A 159 5.46 4.47 22.06
N ASN A 160 4.48 3.59 22.31
CA ASN A 160 4.48 2.21 21.79
C ASN A 160 4.31 2.10 20.27
N GLN A 161 4.11 3.23 19.56
CA GLN A 161 3.96 3.26 18.10
C GLN A 161 5.28 2.99 17.35
N PHE A 162 6.42 3.09 18.03
CA PHE A 162 7.72 2.69 17.50
C PHE A 162 8.03 1.21 17.67
N ARG A 163 7.11 0.42 18.23
CA ARG A 163 7.32 -1.02 18.43
C ARG A 163 7.78 -1.68 17.12
N ALA A 164 8.93 -2.36 17.17
CA ALA A 164 9.46 -3.10 16.03
C ALA A 164 8.55 -4.30 15.75
N THR A 165 7.80 -4.20 14.66
CA THR A 165 6.75 -5.15 14.30
C THR A 165 6.95 -5.58 12.85
N LEU A 166 6.82 -6.88 12.59
CA LEU A 166 6.70 -7.40 11.24
C LEU A 166 5.23 -7.42 10.86
N MET A 167 4.86 -6.83 9.74
CA MET A 167 3.51 -6.92 9.17
C MET A 167 3.59 -7.50 7.75
N HIS A 168 2.46 -7.96 7.22
CA HIS A 168 2.37 -8.20 5.78
C HIS A 168 2.41 -6.85 5.04
N PRO A 169 3.25 -6.69 4.01
CA PRO A 169 3.44 -5.41 3.33
C PRO A 169 2.22 -5.02 2.47
N ASN A 170 1.42 -6.00 2.05
CA ASN A 170 0.37 -5.76 1.07
C ASN A 170 -0.91 -6.57 1.36
N TYR A 171 -2.00 -5.88 1.69
CA TYR A 171 -3.34 -6.49 1.85
C TYR A 171 -4.24 -6.23 0.63
N HIS A 172 -3.66 -6.15 -0.56
CA HIS A 172 -4.43 -6.12 -1.81
C HIS A 172 -5.14 -7.45 -2.02
N THR A 173 -6.32 -7.41 -2.64
CA THR A 173 -7.12 -8.61 -2.95
C THR A 173 -6.37 -9.57 -3.87
N ASP A 174 -5.37 -9.10 -4.61
CA ASP A 174 -4.53 -9.97 -5.45
C ASP A 174 -3.63 -10.91 -4.68
N HIS A 175 -3.31 -10.56 -3.43
CA HIS A 175 -2.30 -11.27 -2.64
C HIS A 175 -2.92 -12.12 -1.53
N ILE A 176 -4.25 -12.25 -1.55
CA ILE A 176 -5.03 -13.00 -0.58
C ILE A 176 -5.77 -14.10 -1.32
N TYR A 177 -5.67 -15.32 -0.82
CA TYR A 177 -6.42 -16.47 -1.30
C TYR A 177 -7.48 -16.84 -0.28
N VAL A 178 -8.65 -17.22 -0.77
CA VAL A 178 -9.80 -17.57 0.06
C VAL A 178 -10.46 -18.87 -0.36
N GLN A 179 -11.10 -19.53 0.59
CA GLN A 179 -11.99 -20.65 0.34
C GLN A 179 -13.16 -20.58 1.31
N LYS A 180 -14.41 -20.60 0.80
CA LYS A 180 -15.64 -20.50 1.62
C LYS A 180 -15.63 -19.28 2.56
N GLY A 181 -15.18 -18.13 2.05
CA GLY A 181 -15.07 -16.88 2.80
C GLY A 181 -13.97 -16.84 3.87
N ARG A 182 -13.03 -17.79 3.88
CA ARG A 182 -11.91 -17.83 4.82
C ARG A 182 -10.58 -17.68 4.12
N ILE A 183 -9.66 -16.93 4.71
CA ILE A 183 -8.31 -16.75 4.16
C ILE A 183 -7.52 -18.06 4.29
N THR A 184 -7.06 -18.57 3.15
CA THR A 184 -6.27 -19.80 3.05
C THR A 184 -4.80 -19.53 2.72
N GLY A 185 -4.47 -18.33 2.25
CA GLY A 185 -3.08 -17.95 2.00
C GLY A 185 -2.86 -16.46 1.78
N LEU A 186 -1.70 -15.99 2.20
CA LEU A 186 -1.12 -14.68 1.88
C LEU A 186 0.13 -14.90 1.04
N VAL A 187 0.18 -14.29 -0.14
CA VAL A 187 1.35 -14.29 -1.02
C VAL A 187 1.97 -12.91 -1.08
N ASP A 188 3.02 -12.76 -1.89
CA ASP A 188 3.62 -11.45 -2.16
C ASP A 188 4.26 -10.79 -0.93
N TRP A 189 5.19 -11.53 -0.31
CA TRP A 189 5.93 -11.09 0.87
C TRP A 189 7.12 -10.16 0.55
N HIS A 190 7.22 -9.68 -0.70
CA HIS A 190 8.30 -8.78 -1.08
C HIS A 190 8.19 -7.46 -0.30
N GLY A 191 9.32 -6.91 0.13
CA GLY A 191 9.32 -5.70 0.96
C GLY A 191 8.81 -5.90 2.40
N ALA A 192 8.53 -7.13 2.86
CA ALA A 192 8.22 -7.38 4.26
C ALA A 192 9.48 -7.20 5.14
N TRP A 193 9.39 -6.35 6.16
CA TRP A 193 10.49 -6.13 7.12
C TRP A 193 9.93 -5.74 8.49
N ILE A 194 10.78 -5.81 9.51
CA ILE A 194 10.45 -5.36 10.86
C ILE A 194 10.62 -3.84 10.90
N ALA A 195 9.51 -3.12 10.83
CA ALA A 195 9.48 -1.66 10.85
C ALA A 195 8.84 -1.11 12.15
N PRO A 196 8.93 0.20 12.41
CA PRO A 196 8.04 0.87 13.36
C PRO A 196 6.57 0.58 13.03
N LEU A 197 5.76 0.26 14.04
CA LEU A 197 4.35 -0.08 13.85
C LEU A 197 3.56 1.03 13.15
N PHE A 198 3.83 2.30 13.45
CA PHE A 198 3.08 3.42 12.86
C PHE A 198 3.22 3.56 11.35
N LEU A 199 4.33 3.08 10.76
CA LEU A 199 4.54 3.05 9.31
C LEU A 199 3.82 1.88 8.63
N GLN A 200 3.22 0.98 9.41
CA GLN A 200 2.56 -0.23 8.92
C GLN A 200 1.09 -0.28 9.34
N ALA A 201 0.59 0.74 10.04
CA ALA A 201 -0.74 0.79 10.64
C ALA A 201 -1.82 1.30 9.67
N GLU A 202 -1.76 0.85 8.42
CA GLU A 202 -2.70 1.25 7.38
C GLU A 202 -4.01 0.46 7.42
N CYS A 203 -5.08 1.09 6.95
CA CYS A 203 -6.34 0.43 6.66
C CYS A 203 -6.19 -0.44 5.40
N PRO A 204 -6.48 -1.76 5.44
CA PRO A 204 -6.40 -2.64 4.28
C PRO A 204 -7.24 -2.13 3.12
N ASN A 205 -6.74 -2.27 1.89
CA ASN A 205 -7.39 -1.76 0.69
C ASN A 205 -8.81 -2.33 0.49
N LEU A 206 -9.02 -3.60 0.83
CA LEU A 206 -10.32 -4.27 0.68
C LEU A 206 -11.46 -3.68 1.55
N VAL A 207 -11.14 -2.90 2.58
CA VAL A 207 -12.11 -2.20 3.44
C VAL A 207 -11.95 -0.68 3.44
N ARG A 208 -11.02 -0.16 2.63
CA ARG A 208 -10.75 1.27 2.54
C ARG A 208 -11.93 1.96 1.86
N TYR A 209 -12.55 2.91 2.56
CA TYR A 209 -13.66 3.69 2.03
C TYR A 209 -13.62 5.12 2.58
N THR A 210 -13.72 6.10 1.71
CA THR A 210 -13.60 7.53 2.02
C THR A 210 -14.89 8.32 1.82
N GLY A 211 -15.95 7.67 1.31
CA GLY A 211 -17.25 8.30 1.13
C GLY A 211 -18.07 8.35 2.42
N GLU A 212 -19.25 8.93 2.33
CA GLU A 212 -20.19 9.00 3.47
C GLU A 212 -20.65 7.59 3.87
N LEU A 213 -20.63 7.32 5.18
CA LEU A 213 -21.05 6.03 5.73
C LEU A 213 -22.57 5.89 5.66
N MET A 214 -23.03 4.79 5.09
CA MET A 214 -24.43 4.41 5.01
C MET A 214 -24.62 3.04 5.66
N LEU A 215 -25.20 3.00 6.85
CA LEU A 215 -25.47 1.73 7.56
C LEU A 215 -26.93 1.29 7.47
N GLU A 216 -27.79 2.16 6.94
CA GLU A 216 -29.22 1.92 6.74
C GLU A 216 -29.61 2.37 5.34
N PHE A 217 -30.57 1.68 4.71
CA PHE A 217 -31.07 2.09 3.41
C PHE A 217 -32.00 3.31 3.52
N PRO A 218 -31.95 4.25 2.56
CA PRO A 218 -32.81 5.42 2.56
C PRO A 218 -34.28 5.04 2.35
N GLU A 219 -35.18 5.91 2.82
CA GLU A 219 -36.61 5.78 2.52
C GLU A 219 -36.86 5.77 1.01
N GLY A 220 -37.76 4.91 0.56
CA GLY A 220 -38.07 4.76 -0.87
C GLY A 220 -37.08 3.92 -1.67
N TYR A 221 -36.07 3.29 -1.04
CA TYR A 221 -35.09 2.42 -1.72
C TYR A 221 -35.73 1.38 -2.66
N SER A 222 -36.85 0.76 -2.25
CA SER A 222 -37.54 -0.25 -3.05
C SER A 222 -38.14 0.29 -4.37
N ALA A 223 -38.38 1.59 -4.45
CA ALA A 223 -38.97 2.27 -5.60
C ALA A 223 -37.95 2.86 -6.58
N LEU A 224 -36.65 2.79 -6.24
CA LEU A 224 -35.56 3.23 -7.11
C LEU A 224 -35.33 2.25 -8.28
N ASP A 225 -34.71 2.74 -9.34
CA ASP A 225 -34.28 1.91 -10.46
C ASP A 225 -33.12 0.97 -10.09
N ASP A 226 -32.76 0.06 -10.98
CA ASP A 226 -31.71 -0.93 -10.72
C ASP A 226 -30.32 -0.30 -10.48
N ALA A 227 -30.00 0.78 -11.19
CA ALA A 227 -28.71 1.44 -11.11
C ALA A 227 -28.53 2.17 -9.77
N ASP A 228 -29.53 2.95 -9.35
CA ASP A 228 -29.54 3.63 -8.06
C ASP A 228 -29.57 2.63 -6.90
N ARG A 229 -30.32 1.53 -7.02
CA ARG A 229 -30.31 0.44 -6.03
C ARG A 229 -28.94 -0.21 -5.91
N LEU A 230 -28.25 -0.45 -7.02
CA LEU A 230 -26.90 -1.00 -7.02
C LEU A 230 -25.89 -0.05 -6.36
N ARG A 231 -25.97 1.26 -6.67
CA ARG A 231 -25.12 2.29 -6.04
C ARG A 231 -25.30 2.31 -4.53
N ILE A 232 -26.54 2.35 -4.06
CA ILE A 232 -26.87 2.36 -2.63
C ILE A 232 -26.41 1.06 -1.94
N ARG A 233 -26.63 -0.10 -2.56
CA ARG A 233 -26.13 -1.39 -2.03
C ARG A 233 -24.62 -1.40 -1.89
N THR A 234 -23.91 -0.93 -2.92
CA THR A 234 -22.44 -0.87 -2.92
C THR A 234 -21.92 0.06 -1.84
N GLN A 235 -22.53 1.23 -1.69
CA GLN A 235 -22.20 2.18 -0.63
C GLN A 235 -22.43 1.59 0.76
N ALA A 236 -23.59 0.96 0.97
CA ALA A 236 -23.94 0.33 2.23
C ALA A 236 -22.98 -0.83 2.58
N GLU A 237 -22.65 -1.67 1.59
CA GLU A 237 -21.71 -2.77 1.76
C GLU A 237 -20.33 -2.26 2.18
N ARG A 238 -19.74 -1.30 1.45
CA ARG A 238 -18.45 -0.69 1.79
C ARG A 238 -18.46 -0.06 3.18
N SER A 239 -19.55 0.59 3.55
CA SER A 239 -19.74 1.19 4.88
C SER A 239 -19.79 0.16 6.00
N ILE A 240 -20.50 -0.95 5.78
CA ILE A 240 -20.61 -2.07 6.72
C ILE A 240 -19.23 -2.74 6.90
N LEU A 241 -18.53 -3.03 5.80
CA LEU A 241 -17.20 -3.67 5.84
C LEU A 241 -16.19 -2.82 6.61
N LEU A 242 -16.12 -1.52 6.32
CA LEU A 242 -15.25 -0.59 7.05
C LEU A 242 -15.62 -0.52 8.54
N ARG A 243 -16.91 -0.43 8.86
CA ARG A 243 -17.38 -0.35 10.26
C ARG A 243 -17.05 -1.63 11.03
N VAL A 244 -17.25 -2.79 10.42
CA VAL A 244 -16.93 -4.08 11.03
C VAL A 244 -15.43 -4.21 11.25
N TYR A 245 -14.61 -3.85 10.25
CA TYR A 245 -13.15 -3.82 10.40
C TYR A 245 -12.72 -2.95 11.58
N GLN A 246 -13.17 -1.69 11.63
CA GLN A 246 -12.81 -0.75 12.70
C GLN A 246 -13.24 -1.27 14.08
N THR A 247 -14.45 -1.79 14.19
CA THR A 247 -15.00 -2.31 15.45
C THR A 247 -14.26 -3.57 15.91
N ALA A 248 -13.93 -4.48 14.99
CA ALA A 248 -13.18 -5.69 15.30
C ALA A 248 -11.73 -5.34 15.70
N LEU A 249 -11.11 -4.39 15.00
CA LEU A 249 -9.76 -3.91 15.28
C LEU A 249 -9.68 -3.28 16.68
N GLU A 250 -10.60 -2.39 17.03
CA GLU A 250 -10.69 -1.76 18.35
C GLU A 250 -10.82 -2.81 19.47
N LYS A 251 -11.70 -3.80 19.29
CA LYS A 251 -11.98 -4.83 20.30
C LYS A 251 -10.86 -5.84 20.48
N THR A 252 -10.19 -6.24 19.40
CA THR A 252 -9.30 -7.42 19.41
C THR A 252 -7.83 -7.09 19.19
N ASN A 253 -7.51 -5.90 18.69
CA ASN A 253 -6.13 -5.46 18.44
C ASN A 253 -5.95 -3.97 18.82
N PRO A 254 -6.05 -3.63 20.13
CA PRO A 254 -5.96 -2.25 20.59
C PRO A 254 -4.61 -1.59 20.26
N VAL A 255 -3.55 -2.39 20.09
CA VAL A 255 -2.22 -1.91 19.70
C VAL A 255 -2.23 -1.34 18.29
N LEU A 256 -2.75 -2.09 17.31
CA LEU A 256 -2.87 -1.61 15.93
C LEU A 256 -3.92 -0.51 15.80
N HIS A 257 -5.04 -0.64 16.53
CA HIS A 257 -6.06 0.40 16.57
C HIS A 257 -5.45 1.74 17.01
N ALA A 258 -4.76 1.79 18.15
CA ALA A 258 -4.10 3.01 18.61
C ALA A 258 -3.08 3.56 17.60
N ALA A 259 -2.35 2.70 16.89
CA ALA A 259 -1.41 3.11 15.84
C ALA A 259 -2.11 3.79 14.65
N SER A 260 -3.26 3.24 14.22
CA SER A 260 -4.08 3.81 13.14
C SER A 260 -4.78 5.13 13.52
N GLN A 261 -4.97 5.39 14.81
CA GLN A 261 -5.61 6.62 15.30
C GLN A 261 -4.62 7.78 15.52
N VAL A 262 -3.33 7.59 15.21
CA VAL A 262 -2.35 8.67 15.29
C VAL A 262 -2.78 9.83 14.37
N PRO A 263 -2.80 11.08 14.84
CA PRO A 263 -3.11 12.23 13.98
C PRO A 263 -2.19 12.26 12.76
N GLN A 264 -2.78 12.42 11.58
CA GLN A 264 -2.06 12.44 10.31
C GLN A 264 -1.29 11.13 10.02
N ALA A 265 -1.72 9.97 10.55
CA ALA A 265 -1.05 8.67 10.36
C ALA A 265 -0.69 8.39 8.89
N ARG A 266 -1.65 8.58 7.97
CA ARG A 266 -1.43 8.40 6.53
C ARG A 266 -0.31 9.30 6.00
N VAL A 267 -0.31 10.58 6.36
CA VAL A 267 0.69 11.55 5.87
C VAL A 267 2.07 11.26 6.46
N ARG A 268 2.14 10.79 7.72
CA ARG A 268 3.38 10.36 8.38
C ARG A 268 4.01 9.15 7.67
N ASP A 269 3.20 8.21 7.20
CA ASP A 269 3.68 7.11 6.37
C ASP A 269 4.11 7.60 4.97
N GLN A 270 3.20 8.30 4.29
CA GLN A 270 3.39 8.78 2.92
C GLN A 270 4.64 9.64 2.75
N ILE A 271 4.94 10.55 3.68
CA ILE A 271 6.12 11.40 3.57
C ILE A 271 7.41 10.56 3.65
N VAL A 272 7.45 9.52 4.48
CA VAL A 272 8.58 8.59 4.55
C VAL A 272 8.68 7.80 3.26
N SER A 273 7.57 7.24 2.77
CA SER A 273 7.52 6.47 1.52
C SER A 273 7.95 7.30 0.31
N PHE A 274 7.31 8.45 0.07
CA PHE A 274 7.61 9.34 -1.06
C PHE A 274 9.04 9.91 -1.00
N SER A 275 9.61 10.08 0.20
CA SER A 275 11.00 10.50 0.33
C SER A 275 11.99 9.47 -0.23
N LYS A 276 11.63 8.18 -0.29
CA LYS A 276 12.48 7.13 -0.85
C LYS A 276 12.53 7.17 -2.38
N TYR A 277 11.43 7.57 -3.01
CA TYR A 277 11.25 7.49 -4.47
C TYR A 277 11.25 8.85 -5.16
N SER A 278 11.58 9.94 -4.46
CA SER A 278 11.42 11.30 -5.01
C SER A 278 12.16 11.50 -6.34
N TRP A 279 13.25 10.78 -6.59
CA TRP A 279 14.04 10.83 -7.84
C TRP A 279 13.51 9.91 -8.96
N ASP A 280 12.91 8.78 -8.60
CA ASP A 280 12.48 7.74 -9.55
C ASP A 280 11.00 7.88 -9.93
N ASP A 281 10.13 8.07 -8.94
CA ASP A 281 8.67 8.22 -9.12
C ASP A 281 8.25 9.70 -9.18
N GLY A 282 9.21 10.59 -8.92
CA GLY A 282 9.06 12.03 -9.07
C GLY A 282 8.84 12.80 -7.78
N ILE A 283 9.19 14.08 -7.84
CA ILE A 283 9.24 14.97 -6.67
C ILE A 283 7.85 15.40 -6.17
N LEU A 284 6.82 15.25 -7.00
CA LEU A 284 5.50 15.84 -6.79
C LEU A 284 4.82 15.32 -5.51
N LEU A 285 4.75 14.01 -5.32
CA LEU A 285 4.10 13.41 -4.15
C LEU A 285 4.85 13.73 -2.86
N PHE A 286 6.18 13.78 -2.91
CA PHE A 286 7.00 14.18 -1.77
C PHE A 286 6.76 15.66 -1.42
N ARG A 287 6.69 16.54 -2.42
CA ARG A 287 6.34 17.97 -2.23
C ARG A 287 4.93 18.13 -1.67
N GLN A 288 3.97 17.38 -2.20
CA GLN A 288 2.57 17.40 -1.75
C GLN A 288 2.44 16.99 -0.28
N ALA A 289 3.17 15.96 0.16
CA ALA A 289 3.19 15.55 1.57
C ALA A 289 3.78 16.63 2.48
N LEU A 290 4.88 17.28 2.10
CA LEU A 290 5.47 18.39 2.87
C LEU A 290 4.56 19.62 2.93
N ILE A 291 3.89 19.96 1.82
CA ILE A 291 2.86 21.00 1.78
C ILE A 291 1.75 20.68 2.78
N TRP A 292 1.31 19.42 2.83
CA TRP A 292 0.26 18.99 3.75
C TRP A 292 0.70 19.11 5.21
N VAL A 293 1.93 18.69 5.52
CA VAL A 293 2.55 18.86 6.85
C VAL A 293 2.56 20.34 7.26
N ALA A 294 2.98 21.24 6.35
CA ALA A 294 3.03 22.66 6.64
C ALA A 294 1.64 23.27 6.89
N ARG A 295 0.62 22.85 6.14
CA ARG A 295 -0.76 23.34 6.28
C ARG A 295 -1.47 22.85 7.54
N HIS A 296 -1.18 21.62 7.95
CA HIS A 296 -1.83 20.97 9.09
C HIS A 296 -0.87 20.82 10.28
N TRP A 297 0.10 21.72 10.41
CA TRP A 297 1.17 21.63 11.41
C TRP A 297 0.63 21.58 12.85
N ASP A 298 -0.45 22.32 13.12
CA ASP A 298 -1.08 22.38 14.44
C ASP A 298 -1.60 21.01 14.91
N GLU A 299 -1.94 20.10 13.99
CA GLU A 299 -2.43 18.76 14.31
C GLU A 299 -1.33 17.82 14.83
N TYR A 300 -0.05 18.19 14.66
CA TYR A 300 1.08 17.41 15.14
C TYR A 300 1.40 17.68 16.63
N ASN A 301 0.73 18.64 17.27
CA ASN A 301 0.87 18.96 18.70
C ASN A 301 2.32 19.20 19.16
N THR A 302 3.09 19.95 18.35
CA THR A 302 4.54 20.14 18.53
C THR A 302 4.88 21.30 19.47
N ASN A 303 3.92 22.20 19.73
CA ASN A 303 4.09 23.46 20.49
C ASN A 303 5.16 24.41 19.94
N ILE A 304 5.59 24.23 18.68
CA ILE A 304 6.52 25.12 17.99
C ILE A 304 5.92 25.63 16.68
N PRO A 305 6.32 26.82 16.19
CA PRO A 305 5.96 27.26 14.85
C PRO A 305 6.43 26.27 13.78
N CYS A 306 5.69 26.15 12.69
CA CYS A 306 6.08 25.29 11.57
C CYS A 306 7.46 25.73 11.02
N PRO A 307 8.47 24.85 10.99
CA PRO A 307 9.83 25.22 10.57
C PRO A 307 9.99 25.26 9.04
N ILE A 308 8.95 24.87 8.31
CA ILE A 308 8.92 24.82 6.85
C ILE A 308 7.79 25.70 6.32
N GLY A 309 7.93 26.15 5.08
CA GLY A 309 6.95 26.98 4.41
C GLY A 309 7.13 26.94 2.90
N PHE A 310 6.09 27.34 2.20
CA PHE A 310 6.05 27.39 0.74
C PHE A 310 5.53 28.76 0.31
N THR A 311 6.23 29.38 -0.62
CA THR A 311 5.84 30.65 -1.23
C THR A 311 4.64 30.46 -2.17
N PRO A 312 3.83 31.51 -2.43
CA PRO A 312 2.76 31.47 -3.43
C PRO A 312 3.25 30.98 -4.80
N GLU A 313 4.46 31.36 -5.19
CA GLU A 313 5.10 30.95 -6.44
C GLU A 313 5.42 29.45 -6.47
N GLU A 314 5.93 28.89 -5.37
CA GLU A 314 6.18 27.45 -5.22
C GLU A 314 4.87 26.65 -5.21
N PHE A 315 3.80 27.18 -4.60
CA PHE A 315 2.46 26.58 -4.68
C PHE A 315 1.93 26.59 -6.11
N ALA A 316 2.02 27.72 -6.80
CA ALA A 316 1.57 27.82 -8.18
C ALA A 316 2.39 26.90 -9.11
N ALA A 317 3.69 26.75 -8.86
CA ALA A 317 4.53 25.78 -9.56
C ALA A 317 4.09 24.34 -9.27
N HIS A 318 3.86 23.99 -8.01
CA HIS A 318 3.35 22.66 -7.63
C HIS A 318 2.01 22.32 -8.29
N LEU A 319 1.08 23.28 -8.36
CA LEU A 319 -0.21 23.08 -9.03
C LEU A 319 -0.04 22.88 -10.54
N ARG A 320 0.83 23.65 -11.21
CA ARG A 320 1.15 23.44 -12.63
C ARG A 320 1.81 22.08 -12.87
N ASP A 321 2.74 21.69 -12.00
CA ASP A 321 3.44 20.40 -12.07
C ASP A 321 2.46 19.22 -11.83
N GLY A 322 1.46 19.43 -10.97
CA GLY A 322 0.46 18.44 -10.62
C GLY A 322 -0.73 18.37 -11.57
N GLN A 323 -0.90 19.32 -12.48
CA GLN A 323 -2.05 19.37 -13.39
C GLN A 323 -2.13 18.11 -14.26
N GLY A 324 -1.03 17.71 -14.92
CA GLY A 324 -0.99 16.47 -15.70
C GLY A 324 -1.08 15.18 -14.86
N PHE A 325 -0.71 15.22 -13.56
CA PHE A 325 -0.90 14.10 -12.64
C PHE A 325 -2.36 13.98 -12.19
N ASN A 326 -3.01 15.10 -11.87
CA ASN A 326 -4.41 15.16 -11.47
C ASN A 326 -5.32 14.79 -12.63
N GLU A 327 -5.08 15.30 -13.83
CA GLU A 327 -5.84 14.91 -15.04
C GLU A 327 -5.69 13.41 -15.34
N SER A 328 -4.50 12.83 -15.11
CA SER A 328 -4.30 11.39 -15.22
C SER A 328 -5.03 10.62 -14.10
N GLN A 329 -4.99 11.08 -12.86
CA GLN A 329 -5.68 10.43 -11.74
C GLN A 329 -7.20 10.54 -11.86
N GLU A 330 -7.73 11.71 -12.22
CA GLU A 330 -9.17 11.95 -12.48
C GLU A 330 -9.65 11.09 -13.63
N PHE A 331 -8.90 11.00 -14.73
CA PHE A 331 -9.18 10.07 -15.84
C PHE A 331 -9.25 8.61 -15.35
N TRP A 332 -8.26 8.16 -14.57
CA TRP A 332 -8.26 6.79 -14.04
C TRP A 332 -9.33 6.57 -12.97
N ASP A 333 -9.67 7.57 -12.16
CA ASP A 333 -10.73 7.52 -11.15
C ASP A 333 -12.11 7.44 -11.81
N GLU A 334 -12.36 8.22 -12.87
CA GLU A 334 -13.59 8.16 -13.67
C GLU A 334 -13.76 6.78 -14.33
N ILE A 335 -12.69 6.22 -14.89
CA ILE A 335 -12.72 4.87 -15.47
C ILE A 335 -12.87 3.78 -14.40
N ARG A 336 -12.27 3.96 -13.22
CA ARG A 336 -12.37 3.02 -12.08
C ARG A 336 -13.73 3.07 -11.37
N GLU A 337 -14.43 4.19 -11.42
CA GLU A 337 -15.76 4.33 -10.81
C GLU A 337 -16.86 3.66 -11.64
N GLU A 338 -16.71 3.57 -12.96
CA GLU A 338 -17.76 3.04 -13.84
C GLU A 338 -17.41 1.75 -14.60
N TRP A 339 -16.14 1.48 -14.94
CA TRP A 339 -15.83 0.47 -15.98
C TRP A 339 -14.72 -0.53 -15.65
N MET A 340 -13.79 -0.20 -14.74
CA MET A 340 -12.52 -0.93 -14.60
C MET A 340 -12.13 -1.18 -13.14
N GLN A 341 -11.52 -2.33 -12.89
CA GLN A 341 -11.01 -2.66 -11.56
C GLN A 341 -9.76 -1.85 -11.20
N PRO A 342 -9.43 -1.69 -9.90
CA PRO A 342 -8.26 -0.93 -9.45
C PRO A 342 -6.91 -1.35 -10.04
N ASP A 343 -6.82 -2.58 -10.55
CA ASP A 343 -5.66 -3.22 -11.18
C ASP A 343 -5.67 -3.17 -12.71
N GLY A 344 -6.66 -2.51 -13.33
CA GLY A 344 -6.79 -2.35 -14.78
C GLY A 344 -7.55 -3.47 -15.49
N TRP A 345 -8.15 -4.43 -14.76
CA TRP A 345 -8.93 -5.52 -15.34
C TRP A 345 -10.36 -5.11 -15.68
N ILE A 346 -10.88 -5.68 -16.78
CA ILE A 346 -12.25 -5.49 -17.28
C ILE A 346 -12.85 -6.89 -17.55
N TRP A 347 -14.10 -7.12 -17.12
CA TRP A 347 -14.81 -8.37 -17.41
C TRP A 347 -15.02 -8.55 -18.92
N ASN A 348 -14.97 -9.78 -19.43
CA ASN A 348 -14.97 -10.05 -20.89
C ASN A 348 -16.21 -9.49 -21.61
N ASP A 349 -17.37 -9.54 -20.96
CA ASP A 349 -18.64 -8.99 -21.40
C ASP A 349 -18.69 -7.44 -21.38
N LEU A 350 -17.83 -6.82 -20.59
CA LEU A 350 -17.64 -5.36 -20.53
C LEU A 350 -16.43 -4.88 -21.35
N TYR A 351 -15.63 -5.79 -21.91
CA TYR A 351 -14.39 -5.45 -22.63
C TYR A 351 -14.65 -4.57 -23.85
N GLU A 352 -15.53 -4.99 -24.77
CA GLU A 352 -15.82 -4.20 -25.98
C GLU A 352 -16.51 -2.86 -25.68
N PRO A 353 -17.53 -2.80 -24.80
CA PRO A 353 -18.10 -1.51 -24.36
C PRO A 353 -17.08 -0.57 -23.72
N THR A 354 -16.19 -1.09 -22.87
CA THR A 354 -15.15 -0.29 -22.21
C THR A 354 -14.10 0.19 -23.19
N MET A 355 -13.66 -0.65 -24.12
CA MET A 355 -12.71 -0.26 -25.16
C MET A 355 -13.30 0.78 -26.12
N GLU A 356 -14.59 0.73 -26.41
CA GLU A 356 -15.26 1.77 -27.20
C GLU A 356 -15.34 3.10 -26.45
N TYR A 357 -15.70 3.08 -25.17
CA TYR A 357 -15.68 4.26 -24.30
C TYR A 357 -14.27 4.88 -24.23
N LEU A 358 -13.25 4.05 -24.00
CA LEU A 358 -11.85 4.46 -23.95
C LEU A 358 -11.35 5.06 -25.27
N ARG A 359 -11.81 4.56 -26.43
CA ARG A 359 -11.48 5.12 -27.75
C ARG A 359 -12.10 6.50 -27.96
N VAL A 360 -13.36 6.68 -27.55
CA VAL A 360 -14.05 7.98 -27.62
C VAL A 360 -13.36 8.98 -26.70
N HIS A 361 -13.11 8.63 -25.44
CA HIS A 361 -12.48 9.52 -24.47
C HIS A 361 -11.02 9.81 -24.81
N ARG A 362 -10.26 8.85 -25.36
CA ARG A 362 -8.92 9.09 -25.90
C ARG A 362 -8.94 10.15 -26.99
N LYS A 363 -9.90 10.09 -27.90
CA LYS A 363 -10.02 11.05 -29.00
C LYS A 363 -10.33 12.45 -28.49
N ASP A 364 -11.17 12.56 -27.46
CA ASP A 364 -11.50 13.82 -26.83
C ASP A 364 -10.34 14.37 -26.01
N LEU A 365 -9.63 13.54 -25.23
CA LEU A 365 -8.40 13.93 -24.53
C LEU A 365 -7.30 14.40 -25.48
N LEU A 366 -7.03 13.67 -26.56
CA LEU A 366 -6.02 14.07 -27.55
C LEU A 366 -6.41 15.36 -28.29
N ALA A 367 -7.70 15.66 -28.42
CA ALA A 367 -8.18 16.89 -29.02
C ALA A 367 -8.05 18.11 -28.10
N THR A 368 -8.02 17.91 -26.78
CA THR A 368 -7.91 18.97 -25.78
C THR A 368 -6.48 19.15 -25.24
N SER A 369 -5.63 18.13 -25.31
CA SER A 369 -4.22 18.20 -24.88
C SER A 369 -3.33 18.99 -25.85
N THR A 370 -2.30 19.68 -25.32
CA THR A 370 -1.34 20.43 -26.16
C THR A 370 0.13 20.22 -25.75
N GLY A 371 1.05 20.39 -26.70
CA GLY A 371 2.49 20.39 -26.41
C GLY A 371 3.02 19.06 -25.86
N SER A 372 3.77 19.10 -24.75
CA SER A 372 4.34 17.90 -24.11
C SER A 372 3.29 16.96 -23.51
N GLU A 373 2.13 17.49 -23.15
CA GLU A 373 1.00 16.72 -22.63
C GLU A 373 0.43 15.79 -23.72
N LEU A 374 0.26 16.32 -24.94
CA LEU A 374 -0.18 15.53 -26.09
C LEU A 374 0.78 14.36 -26.35
N VAL A 375 2.09 14.60 -26.31
CA VAL A 375 3.11 13.56 -26.51
C VAL A 375 3.08 12.49 -25.42
N MET A 376 2.82 12.88 -24.17
CA MET A 376 2.68 11.95 -23.05
C MET A 376 1.39 11.12 -23.16
N MET A 377 0.26 11.75 -23.45
CA MET A 377 -1.04 11.09 -23.62
C MET A 377 -1.05 10.17 -24.85
N GLU A 378 -0.45 10.57 -25.96
CA GLU A 378 -0.26 9.69 -27.13
C GLU A 378 0.53 8.42 -26.78
N LYS A 379 1.53 8.54 -25.89
CA LYS A 379 2.35 7.40 -25.47
C LYS A 379 1.62 6.49 -24.49
N ILE A 380 0.92 7.05 -23.51
CA ILE A 380 0.22 6.30 -22.46
C ILE A 380 -1.04 5.63 -23.00
N LEU A 381 -1.76 6.27 -23.93
CA LEU A 381 -3.03 5.78 -24.47
C LEU A 381 -2.87 5.01 -25.78
N ARG A 382 -1.63 4.78 -26.25
CA ARG A 382 -1.35 4.11 -27.53
C ARG A 382 -1.95 2.70 -27.59
N TRP A 383 -2.02 2.02 -26.44
CA TRP A 383 -2.47 0.64 -26.36
C TRP A 383 -3.97 0.46 -26.65
N ILE A 384 -4.77 1.54 -26.56
CA ILE A 384 -6.24 1.51 -26.76
C ILE A 384 -6.63 1.17 -28.22
N ASP A 385 -5.77 1.56 -29.18
CA ASP A 385 -6.01 1.32 -30.61
C ASP A 385 -5.29 0.07 -31.14
N THR A 386 -4.35 -0.49 -30.38
CA THR A 386 -3.69 -1.74 -30.74
C THR A 386 -4.58 -2.90 -30.30
N LYS A 387 -5.08 -3.69 -31.26
CA LYS A 387 -5.66 -4.99 -30.91
C LYS A 387 -4.59 -5.84 -30.22
N PRO A 388 -4.92 -6.57 -29.14
CA PRO A 388 -4.05 -7.64 -28.66
C PRO A 388 -3.83 -8.62 -29.81
N GLU A 389 -2.59 -9.03 -30.06
CA GLU A 389 -2.29 -10.18 -30.92
C GLU A 389 -2.75 -11.49 -30.27
#